data_AF-A0A0D0BQI0-F1
#
_entry.id   AF-A0A0D0BQI0-F1
#
_cell.length_a   1.000
_cell.length_b   1.000
_cell.length_c   1.000
_cell.angle_alpha   90.00
_cell.angle_beta   90.00
_cell.angle_gamma   90.00
#
_symmetry.space_group_name_H-M   'P 1'
#
loop_
_entity.id
_entity.type
_entity.pdbx_description
1 polymer ?
#
loop_
_entity_poly.entity_id
_entity_poly.type
_entity_poly.pdbx_seq_one_letter_code
_entity_poly.pdbx_strand_id
1 'polypeptide(L)'
;MAVASEALALLDIEESILQDQWAAQVAHQTVPLARQSKNKGEEEIARVLALEKILEHQQIAVDDLEHQLITDSLCDVIDLNTCLLEARCKLMATTTLVAKRRAALGVSG
;
A
#
# COMPACT_ATOMS: atom_id res chain seq x y z
N MET A 1 -3.17 -52.13 2.22
CA MET A 1 -1.70 -52.14 2.02
C MET A 1 -1.26 -53.01 0.84
N ALA A 2 -1.92 -54.14 0.53
CA ALA A 2 -1.50 -55.05 -0.55
C ALA A 2 -1.46 -54.44 -1.97
N VAL A 3 -2.43 -53.62 -2.36
CA VAL A 3 -2.58 -53.10 -3.74
C VAL A 3 -1.46 -52.13 -4.14
N ALA A 4 -0.95 -51.33 -3.19
CA ALA A 4 0.13 -50.38 -3.47
C ALA A 4 1.48 -51.08 -3.65
N SER A 5 1.75 -52.11 -2.84
CA SER A 5 2.98 -52.91 -2.93
C SER A 5 3.02 -53.77 -4.21
N GLU A 6 1.88 -54.34 -4.64
CA GLU A 6 1.79 -55.06 -5.92
C GLU A 6 2.04 -54.14 -7.13
N ALA A 7 1.49 -52.93 -7.12
CA ALA A 7 1.73 -51.96 -8.18
C ALA A 7 3.20 -51.51 -8.25
N LEU A 8 3.88 -51.42 -7.11
CA LEU A 8 5.30 -51.07 -7.05
C LEU A 8 6.21 -52.17 -7.59
N ALA A 9 5.90 -53.43 -7.25
CA ALA A 9 6.61 -54.59 -7.79
C ALA A 9 6.43 -54.73 -9.31
N LEU A 10 5.27 -54.37 -9.84
CA LEU A 10 4.98 -54.35 -11.28
C LEU A 10 5.73 -53.25 -12.05
N LEU A 11 6.07 -52.16 -11.37
CA LEU A 11 6.75 -51.00 -11.96
C LEU A 11 8.27 -51.02 -11.72
N ASP A 12 8.79 -52.01 -10.98
CA ASP A 12 10.19 -52.11 -10.53
C ASP A 12 10.67 -50.83 -9.82
N ILE A 13 9.76 -50.17 -9.11
CA ILE A 13 10.05 -48.94 -8.36
C ILE A 13 10.24 -49.33 -6.91
N GLU A 14 11.46 -49.10 -6.41
CA GLU A 14 11.79 -49.32 -5.01
C GLU A 14 11.00 -48.33 -4.14
N GLU A 15 10.41 -48.82 -3.05
CA GLU A 15 9.58 -48.02 -2.14
C GLU A 15 10.35 -46.82 -1.54
N SER A 16 11.68 -46.98 -1.38
CA SER A 16 12.61 -45.92 -0.96
C SER A 16 12.55 -44.70 -1.88
N ILE A 17 12.46 -44.91 -3.20
CA ILE A 17 12.39 -43.83 -4.20
C ILE A 17 11.10 -43.02 -4.03
N LEU A 18 9.98 -43.70 -3.76
CA LEU A 18 8.71 -43.02 -3.51
C LEU A 18 8.74 -42.20 -2.22
N GLN A 19 9.36 -42.73 -1.17
CA GLN A 19 9.51 -42.02 0.10
C GLN A 19 10.38 -40.77 -0.08
N ASP A 20 11.48 -40.87 -0.82
CA ASP A 20 12.36 -39.74 -1.14
C ASP A 20 11.66 -38.68 -1.99
N GLN A 21 10.90 -39.10 -3.01
CA GLN A 21 10.11 -38.18 -3.86
C GLN A 21 9.00 -37.49 -3.05
N TRP A 22 8.33 -38.23 -2.17
CA TRP A 22 7.31 -37.67 -1.28
C TRP A 22 7.93 -36.66 -0.33
N ALA A 23 9.08 -36.96 0.26
CA ALA A 23 9.81 -36.05 1.14
C ALA A 23 10.23 -34.76 0.39
N ALA A 24 10.73 -34.89 -0.84
CA ALA A 24 11.09 -33.74 -1.69
C ALA A 24 9.85 -32.90 -2.06
N GLN A 25 8.73 -33.54 -2.37
CA GLN A 25 7.47 -32.86 -2.67
C GLN A 25 6.92 -32.12 -1.46
N VAL A 26 6.90 -32.76 -0.29
CA VAL A 26 6.47 -32.12 0.97
C VAL A 26 7.38 -30.93 1.25
N ALA A 27 8.71 -31.11 1.21
CA ALA A 27 9.65 -30.02 1.44
C ALA A 27 9.40 -28.82 0.51
N HIS A 28 9.13 -29.07 -0.79
CA HIS A 28 8.84 -28.02 -1.78
C HIS A 28 7.46 -27.37 -1.56
N GLN A 29 6.44 -28.13 -1.17
CA GLN A 29 5.06 -27.63 -1.00
C GLN A 29 4.84 -26.99 0.37
N THR A 30 5.59 -27.40 1.39
CA THR A 30 5.52 -26.85 2.75
C THR A 30 6.58 -25.80 3.02
N VAL A 31 7.31 -25.33 2.00
CA VAL A 31 8.17 -24.15 2.16
C VAL A 31 7.28 -23.03 2.71
N PRO A 32 7.57 -22.52 3.93
CA PRO A 32 6.78 -21.44 4.47
C PRO A 32 6.84 -20.26 3.50
N LEU A 33 5.67 -19.77 3.08
CA LEU A 33 5.61 -18.55 2.28
C LEU A 33 6.44 -17.48 2.99
N ALA A 34 7.26 -16.75 2.22
CA ALA A 34 8.04 -15.64 2.74
C ALA A 34 7.12 -14.76 3.58
N ARG A 35 7.47 -14.56 4.85
CA ARG A 35 6.68 -13.81 5.82
C ARG A 35 6.31 -12.44 5.23
N GLN A 36 5.11 -12.31 4.69
CA GLN A 36 4.55 -10.99 4.42
C GLN A 36 4.28 -10.38 5.80
N SER A 37 4.95 -9.27 6.10
CA SER A 37 4.74 -8.54 7.35
C SER A 37 3.27 -8.16 7.43
N LYS A 38 2.57 -8.74 8.41
CA LYS A 38 1.10 -8.76 8.55
C LYS A 38 0.45 -7.37 8.57
N ASN A 39 1.23 -6.30 8.75
CA ASN A 39 0.73 -4.95 9.01
C ASN A 39 1.04 -3.92 7.90
N LYS A 40 1.71 -4.31 6.80
CA LYS A 40 2.09 -3.33 5.76
C LYS A 40 0.89 -2.65 5.11
N GLY A 41 -0.19 -3.39 4.88
CA GLY A 41 -1.43 -2.84 4.33
C GLY A 41 -2.09 -1.84 5.29
N GLU A 42 -2.20 -2.21 6.57
CA GLU A 42 -2.75 -1.35 7.61
C GLU A 42 -1.91 -0.07 7.81
N GLU A 43 -0.58 -0.19 7.80
CA GLU A 43 0.33 0.95 7.87
C GLU A 43 0.17 1.90 6.67
N GLU A 44 0.03 1.36 5.45
CA GLU A 44 -0.20 2.20 4.27
C GLU A 44 -1.57 2.88 4.30
N ILE A 45 -2.61 2.19 4.76
CA ILE A 45 -3.94 2.77 4.94
C ILE A 45 -3.90 3.91 5.97
N ALA A 46 -3.26 3.67 7.13
CA ALA A 46 -3.09 4.69 8.16
C ALA A 46 -2.30 5.91 7.64
N ARG A 47 -1.26 5.66 6.82
CA ARG A 47 -0.49 6.72 6.15
C ARG A 47 -1.36 7.54 5.18
N VAL A 48 -2.26 6.91 4.43
CA VAL A 48 -3.16 7.61 3.50
C VAL A 48 -4.18 8.45 4.28
N LEU A 49 -4.79 7.90 5.33
CA LEU A 49 -5.73 8.66 6.18
C LEU A 49 -5.07 9.88 6.83
N ALA A 50 -3.83 9.74 7.30
CA ALA A 50 -3.07 10.86 7.84
C ALA A 50 -2.82 11.96 6.80
N LEU A 51 -2.49 11.58 5.56
CA LEU A 51 -2.32 12.54 4.46
C LEU A 51 -3.63 13.23 4.06
N GLU A 52 -4.74 12.52 4.07
CA GLU A 52 -6.07 13.09 3.77
C GLU A 52 -6.45 14.14 4.81
N LYS A 53 -6.17 13.89 6.09
CA LYS A 53 -6.38 14.88 7.15
C LYS A 53 -5.50 16.12 6.94
N ILE A 54 -4.24 15.95 6.52
CA ILE A 54 -3.35 17.08 6.20
C ILE A 54 -3.91 17.88 5.03
N LEU A 55 -4.43 17.20 4.00
CA LEU A 55 -5.03 17.85 2.83
C LEU A 55 -6.24 18.70 3.21
N GLU A 56 -7.12 18.20 4.09
CA GLU A 56 -8.25 18.97 4.62
C GLU A 56 -7.79 20.25 5.32
N HIS A 57 -6.77 20.17 6.19
CA HIS A 57 -6.23 21.35 6.88
C HIS A 57 -5.60 22.35 5.91
N GLN A 58 -4.92 21.86 4.86
CA GLN A 58 -4.32 22.72 3.85
C GLN A 58 -5.39 23.41 2.99
N GLN A 59 -6.50 22.75 2.70
CA GLN A 59 -7.62 23.36 1.99
C GLN A 59 -8.23 24.50 2.80
N ILE A 60 -8.49 24.27 4.09
CA ILE A 60 -9.00 25.32 5.00
C ILE A 60 -8.05 26.52 5.01
N ALA A 61 -6.73 26.29 5.08
CA ALA A 61 -5.76 27.37 5.07
C ALA A 61 -5.75 28.17 3.75
N VAL A 62 -5.97 27.51 2.61
CA VAL A 62 -6.12 28.20 1.31
C VAL A 62 -7.39 29.03 1.30
N ASP A 63 -8.51 28.47 1.75
CA ASP A 63 -9.82 29.15 1.78
C ASP A 63 -9.77 30.40 2.69
N ASP A 64 -9.11 30.30 3.85
CA ASP A 64 -8.89 31.42 4.77
C ASP A 64 -8.04 32.54 4.14
N LEU A 65 -6.97 32.18 3.43
CA LEU A 65 -6.11 33.14 2.74
C LEU A 65 -6.84 33.82 1.57
N GLU A 66 -7.65 33.07 0.82
CA GLU A 66 -8.51 33.61 -0.25
C GLU A 66 -9.55 34.58 0.32
N HIS A 67 -10.19 34.22 1.44
CA HIS A 67 -11.14 35.08 2.12
C HIS A 67 -10.49 36.38 2.61
N GLN A 68 -9.27 36.31 3.17
CA GLN A 68 -8.51 37.51 3.59
C GLN A 68 -8.17 38.43 2.41
N LEU A 69 -7.91 37.87 1.23
CA LEU A 69 -7.63 38.63 0.02
C LEU A 69 -8.89 39.35 -0.51
N ILE A 70 -10.04 38.70 -0.44
CA ILE A 70 -11.33 39.26 -0.90
C ILE A 70 -11.83 40.36 0.05
N THR A 71 -11.57 40.21 1.35
CA THR A 71 -12.14 41.09 2.40
C THR A 71 -11.28 42.34 2.65
N ASP A 72 -10.27 42.61 1.83
CA ASP A 72 -9.35 43.76 1.94
C ASP A 72 -8.80 43.93 3.37
N SER A 73 -8.22 42.84 3.90
CA SER A 73 -7.56 42.89 5.20
C SER A 73 -6.34 43.82 5.16
N LEU A 74 -6.02 44.51 6.26
CA LEU A 74 -4.87 45.41 6.41
C LEU A 74 -3.48 44.76 6.17
N CYS A 75 -3.42 43.49 5.78
CA CYS A 75 -2.19 42.79 5.42
C CYS A 75 -1.66 43.21 4.04
N ASP A 76 -0.35 43.16 3.90
CA ASP A 76 0.31 43.36 2.61
C ASP A 76 -0.17 42.29 1.61
N VAL A 77 -0.80 42.74 0.54
CA VAL A 77 -1.35 41.91 -0.54
C VAL A 77 -0.26 41.07 -1.22
N ILE A 78 0.99 41.55 -1.24
CA ILE A 78 2.14 40.82 -1.82
C ILE A 78 2.51 39.63 -0.92
N ASP A 79 2.56 39.85 0.39
CA ASP A 79 2.84 38.79 1.36
C ASP A 79 1.72 37.75 1.37
N LEU A 80 0.46 38.21 1.33
CA LEU A 80 -0.71 37.33 1.31
C LEU A 80 -0.74 36.46 0.03
N ASN A 81 -0.49 37.04 -1.14
CA ASN A 81 -0.41 36.28 -2.39
C ASN A 81 0.75 35.28 -2.39
N THR A 82 1.89 35.62 -1.79
CA THR A 82 3.03 34.70 -1.65
C THR A 82 2.66 33.50 -0.78
N CYS A 83 2.03 33.74 0.38
CA CYS A 83 1.53 32.68 1.26
C CYS A 83 0.48 31.79 0.56
N LEU A 84 -0.41 32.41 -0.23
CA LEU A 84 -1.45 31.70 -0.96
C LEU A 84 -0.88 30.80 -2.07
N LEU A 85 0.13 31.29 -2.81
CA LEU A 85 0.86 30.48 -3.78
C LEU A 85 1.54 29.28 -3.12
N GLU A 86 2.23 29.49 -2.01
CA GLU A 86 2.85 28.40 -1.27
C GLU A 86 1.84 27.37 -0.75
N ALA A 87 0.72 27.84 -0.20
CA ALA A 87 -0.35 26.98 0.31
C ALA A 87 -0.95 26.11 -0.81
N ARG A 88 -1.22 26.70 -1.98
CA ARG A 88 -1.68 25.96 -3.17
C ARG A 88 -0.64 24.96 -3.69
N CYS A 89 0.65 25.32 -3.69
CA CYS A 89 1.72 24.38 -4.06
C CYS A 89 1.78 23.19 -3.10
N LYS A 90 1.65 23.43 -1.79
CA LYS A 90 1.61 22.36 -0.77
C LYS A 90 0.39 21.45 -0.98
N LEU A 91 -0.79 22.04 -1.18
CA LEU A 91 -2.04 21.33 -1.45
C LEU A 91 -1.90 20.43 -2.70
N MET A 92 -1.40 20.98 -3.81
CA MET A 92 -1.24 20.23 -5.05
C MET A 92 -0.28 19.04 -4.88
N ALA A 93 0.83 19.24 -4.16
CA ALA A 93 1.80 18.19 -3.89
C ALA A 93 1.21 17.06 -3.03
N THR A 94 0.48 17.39 -1.97
CA THR A 94 -0.19 16.40 -1.11
C THR A 94 -1.31 15.67 -1.84
N THR A 95 -2.11 16.36 -2.66
CA THR A 95 -3.17 15.73 -3.47
C THR A 95 -2.59 14.72 -4.44
N THR A 96 -1.49 15.07 -5.11
CA THR A 96 -0.78 14.16 -6.02
C THR A 96 -0.23 12.94 -5.28
N LEU A 97 0.31 13.14 -4.08
CA LEU A 97 0.82 12.06 -3.24
C LEU A 97 -0.28 11.11 -2.75
N VAL A 98 -1.42 11.65 -2.31
CA VAL A 98 -2.60 10.87 -1.89
C VAL A 98 -3.12 10.05 -3.07
N ALA A 99 -3.28 10.66 -4.24
CA ALA A 99 -3.74 9.97 -5.45
C ALA A 99 -2.80 8.81 -5.82
N LYS A 100 -1.48 9.03 -5.78
CA LYS A 100 -0.49 7.98 -6.05
C LYS A 100 -0.56 6.83 -5.04
N ARG A 101 -0.74 7.12 -3.75
CA ARG A 101 -0.84 6.10 -2.71
C ARG A 101 -2.16 5.32 -2.78
N ARG A 102 -3.28 6.00 -3.05
CA ARG A 102 -4.58 5.35 -3.30
C ARG A 102 -4.50 4.41 -4.51
N ALA A 103 -3.86 4.84 -5.60
CA ALA A 103 -3.62 3.99 -6.77
C ALA A 103 -2.74 2.76 -6.45
N ALA A 104 -1.69 2.93 -5.65
CA ALA A 104 -0.85 1.82 -5.20
C ALA A 104 -1.60 0.80 -4.30
N LEU A 105 -2.65 1.24 -3.60
CA LEU A 105 -3.54 0.39 -2.82
C LEU A 105 -4.67 -0.23 -3.66
N GLY A 106 -4.75 0.05 -4.97
CA GLY A 106 -5.82 -0.41 -5.84
C GLY A 106 -7.14 0.33 -5.66
N VAL A 107 -7.15 1.42 -4.88
CA VAL A 107 -8.31 2.30 -4.67
C VAL A 107 -8.25 3.40 -5.73
N SER A 108 -8.52 3.03 -6.99
CA SER A 108 -8.75 3.99 -8.08
C SER A 108 -10.14 3.73 -8.63
N GLY A 109 -11.10 4.55 -8.22
CA GLY A 109 -12.50 4.50 -8.63
C GLY A 109 -13.14 5.85 -8.41
#